data_AF-A0A178UKV0-F1
#
_entry.id   AF-A0A178UKV0-F1
#
_cell.length_a   1.000
_cell.length_b   1.000
_cell.length_c   1.000
_cell.angle_alpha   90.00
_cell.angle_beta   90.00
_cell.angle_gamma   90.00
#
_symmetry.space_group_name_H-M   'P 1'
#
loop_
_entity.id
_entity.type
_entity.pdbx_description
1 polymer ?
#
loop_
_entity_poly.entity_id
_entity_poly.type
_entity_poly.pdbx_seq_one_letter_code
_entity_poly.pdbx_strand_id
1 'polypeptide(L)'
;MFDLVNVFETFLPQLLLYPNPSDPLNGEAAALMMRDRPAYEQRVKEYCEKYAKPGEGSEDKSSDEELSEEEYGSDNEDDDDDDVAIAGKPDP
;
A
#
# COMPACT_ATOMS: atom_id res chain seq x y z
N MET A 1 12.06 -6.41 -33.96
CA MET A 1 13.08 -5.48 -33.44
C MET A 1 12.33 -4.47 -32.58
N PHE A 2 12.74 -4.26 -31.32
CA PHE A 2 12.08 -3.29 -30.44
C PHE A 2 12.69 -1.91 -30.69
N ASP A 3 11.83 -0.93 -30.94
CA ASP A 3 12.21 0.49 -31.00
C ASP A 3 12.04 1.10 -29.61
N LEU A 4 12.90 2.05 -29.23
CA LEU A 4 12.73 2.84 -28.01
C LEU A 4 11.42 3.63 -28.04
N VAL A 5 10.96 4.05 -29.23
CA VAL A 5 9.66 4.69 -29.40
C VAL A 5 8.53 3.81 -28.87
N ASN A 6 8.62 2.48 -29.04
CA ASN A 6 7.59 1.55 -28.57
C ASN A 6 7.46 1.52 -27.04
N VAL A 7 8.48 1.94 -26.27
CA VAL A 7 8.38 2.05 -24.81
C VAL A 7 7.31 3.04 -24.40
N PHE A 8 7.31 4.21 -25.03
CA PHE A 8 6.38 5.29 -24.70
C PHE A 8 5.04 5.13 -25.42
N GLU A 9 5.05 4.62 -26.65
CA GLU A 9 3.82 4.52 -27.47
C GLU A 9 3.03 3.23 -27.22
N THR A 10 3.67 2.15 -26.77
CA THR A 10 3.02 0.85 -26.60
C THR A 10 3.17 0.30 -25.19
N PHE A 11 4.40 0.11 -24.70
CA PHE A 11 4.62 -0.66 -23.46
C PHE A 11 4.10 0.06 -22.21
N LEU A 12 4.44 1.34 -22.02
CA LEU A 12 3.98 2.09 -20.84
C LEU A 12 2.45 2.28 -20.83
N PRO A 13 1.79 2.70 -21.94
CA PRO A 13 0.33 2.78 -21.96
C PRO A 13 -0.35 1.44 -21.65
N GLN A 14 0.14 0.34 -22.21
CA GLN A 14 -0.41 -0.99 -21.95
C GLN A 14 -0.22 -1.41 -20.49
N LEU A 15 0.98 -1.20 -19.93
CA LEU A 15 1.27 -1.56 -18.54
C LEU A 15 0.42 -0.77 -17.54
N LEU A 16 0.19 0.52 -17.80
CA LEU A 16 -0.63 1.36 -16.92
C LEU A 16 -2.13 1.00 -16.99
N LEU A 17 -2.61 0.57 -18.16
CA LEU A 17 -3.99 0.10 -18.32
C LEU A 17 -4.21 -1.29 -17.71
N TYR A 18 -3.19 -2.15 -17.81
CA TYR A 18 -3.26 -3.55 -17.40
C TYR A 18 -2.01 -3.94 -16.60
N PRO A 19 -1.91 -3.49 -15.33
CA PRO A 19 -0.82 -3.89 -14.46
C PRO A 19 -0.90 -5.40 -14.15
N ASN A 20 0.25 -6.00 -13.85
CA ASN A 20 0.36 -7.40 -13.45
C ASN A 20 0.44 -7.52 -11.93
N PRO A 21 -0.65 -7.92 -11.23
CA PRO A 21 -0.63 -8.07 -9.77
C PRO A 21 -0.04 -9.40 -9.29
N SER A 22 0.24 -10.36 -10.19
CA SER A 22 0.73 -11.70 -9.81
C SER A 22 2.20 -11.73 -9.43
N ASP A 23 2.98 -10.74 -9.86
CA ASP A 23 4.39 -10.57 -9.49
C ASP A 23 4.68 -9.08 -9.27
N PRO A 24 4.21 -8.50 -8.15
CA PRO A 24 4.20 -7.06 -7.98
C PRO A 24 5.52 -6.54 -7.39
N LEU A 25 6.04 -5.46 -7.98
CA LEU A 25 7.09 -4.65 -7.33
C LEU A 25 6.53 -3.78 -6.19
N ASN A 26 5.27 -3.33 -6.32
CA ASN A 26 4.55 -2.61 -5.26
C ASN A 26 3.42 -3.50 -4.74
N GLY A 27 3.69 -4.22 -3.65
CA GLY A 27 2.74 -5.16 -3.03
C GLY A 27 1.46 -4.48 -2.51
N GLU A 28 1.56 -3.26 -1.96
CA GLU A 28 0.40 -2.52 -1.47
C GLU A 28 -0.57 -2.18 -2.61
N ALA A 29 -0.04 -1.65 -3.71
CA ALA A 29 -0.83 -1.30 -4.89
C ALA A 29 -1.49 -2.54 -5.51
N ALA A 30 -0.77 -3.66 -5.59
CA ALA A 30 -1.30 -4.92 -6.12
C ALA A 30 -2.40 -5.50 -5.23
N ALA A 31 -2.19 -5.54 -3.91
CA ALA A 31 -3.19 -6.01 -2.96
C ALA A 31 -4.45 -5.14 -2.99
N LEU A 32 -4.28 -3.80 -3.04
CA LEU A 32 -5.41 -2.87 -3.16
C LEU A 32 -6.17 -3.09 -4.47
N MET A 33 -5.47 -3.21 -5.60
CA MET A 33 -6.09 -3.47 -6.89
C MET A 33 -6.87 -4.79 -6.93
N MET A 34 -6.34 -5.85 -6.30
CA MET A 34 -7.00 -7.16 -6.25
C MET A 34 -8.22 -7.17 -5.33
N ARG A 35 -8.17 -6.43 -4.21
CA ARG A 35 -9.25 -6.40 -3.21
C ARG A 35 -10.34 -5.40 -3.54
N ASP A 36 -9.97 -4.18 -3.95
CA ASP A 36 -10.85 -3.04 -4.17
C ASP A 36 -10.31 -2.15 -5.31
N ARG A 37 -10.76 -2.45 -6.53
CA ARG A 37 -10.33 -1.74 -7.72
C ARG A 37 -10.78 -0.27 -7.76
N PRO A 38 -12.02 0.11 -7.37
CA PRO A 38 -12.41 1.51 -7.24
C PRO A 38 -11.49 2.31 -6.29
N ALA A 39 -11.13 1.76 -5.12
CA ALA A 39 -10.22 2.43 -4.19
C ALA A 39 -8.81 2.58 -4.77
N TYR A 40 -8.31 1.57 -5.49
CA TYR A 40 -7.05 1.67 -6.23
C TYR A 40 -7.09 2.82 -7.27
N GLU A 41 -8.15 2.91 -8.08
CA GLU A 41 -8.29 3.96 -9.09
C GLU A 41 -8.36 5.36 -8.47
N GLN A 42 -9.05 5.51 -7.33
CA GLN A 42 -9.09 6.76 -6.58
C GLN A 42 -7.70 7.16 -6.09
N ARG A 43 -6.96 6.22 -5.48
CA ARG A 43 -5.60 6.45 -5.02
C ARG A 43 -4.64 6.81 -6.15
N VAL A 44 -4.77 6.16 -7.31
CA VAL A 44 -3.98 6.51 -8.51
C VAL A 44 -4.24 7.96 -8.93
N LYS A 45 -5.51 8.40 -8.97
CA LYS A 45 -5.85 9.79 -9.32
C LYS A 45 -5.24 10.80 -8.35
N GLU A 46 -5.35 10.56 -7.05
CA GLU A 46 -4.75 11.41 -6.01
C GLU A 46 -3.23 11.54 -6.18
N TYR A 47 -2.55 10.42 -6.46
CA TYR A 47 -1.10 10.43 -6.70
C TYR A 47 -0.75 11.16 -8.01
N CYS A 48 -1.55 11.02 -9.07
CA CYS A 48 -1.35 11.80 -10.29
C CYS A 48 -1.49 13.31 -10.03
N GLU A 49 -2.49 13.72 -9.27
CA GLU A 49 -2.70 15.13 -8.93
C GLU A 49 -1.59 15.70 -8.03
N LYS A 50 -1.04 14.88 -7.12
CA LYS A 50 0.02 15.31 -6.21
C LYS A 50 1.40 15.33 -6.87
N TYR A 51 1.70 14.35 -7.73
CA TYR A 51 3.07 14.09 -8.19
C TYR A 51 3.27 14.14 -9.71
N ALA A 52 2.22 14.09 -10.53
CA ALA A 52 2.32 13.95 -12.00
C ALA A 52 1.64 15.09 -12.77
N LYS A 53 1.65 16.30 -12.22
CA LYS A 53 1.18 17.50 -12.92
C LYS A 53 2.19 17.94 -13.99
N PRO A 54 1.72 18.38 -15.18
CA PRO A 54 2.61 18.97 -16.18
C PRO A 54 3.24 20.22 -15.56
N GLY A 55 4.56 20.19 -15.37
CA GLY A 55 5.26 21.24 -14.67
C GLY A 55 5.11 22.57 -15.39
N GLU A 56 4.58 23.58 -14.68
CA GLU A 56 5.25 24.87 -14.69
C GLU A 56 6.63 24.60 -14.06
N GLY A 57 7.68 24.60 -14.88
CA GLY A 57 9.03 24.44 -14.35
C GLY A 57 9.37 25.62 -13.43
N SER A 58 9.36 25.40 -12.13
CA SER A 58 9.99 26.30 -11.16
C SER A 58 10.10 25.62 -9.79
N GLU A 59 11.34 25.30 -9.42
CA GLU A 59 12.00 25.77 -8.19
C GLU A 59 11.13 25.90 -6.92
N ASP A 60 11.55 25.17 -5.88
CA ASP A 60 11.38 25.50 -4.47
C ASP A 60 9.95 25.61 -3.93
N LYS A 61 9.40 24.46 -3.48
CA LYS A 61 8.71 24.39 -2.18
C LYS A 61 8.97 23.04 -1.53
N SER A 62 10.06 22.98 -0.79
CA SER A 62 10.16 22.14 0.40
C SER A 62 9.12 22.63 1.41
N SER A 63 7.83 22.36 1.19
CA SER A 63 6.81 22.57 2.21
C SER A 63 6.79 21.35 3.12
N ASP A 64 7.68 21.42 4.09
CA ASP A 64 7.54 20.97 5.48
C ASP A 64 6.07 21.07 5.95
N GLU A 65 5.26 20.07 5.65
CA GLU A 65 4.01 19.81 6.34
C GLU A 65 4.27 18.62 7.27
N GLU A 66 4.69 18.97 8.49
CA GLU A 66 4.73 18.18 9.71
C GLU A 66 3.84 16.93 9.65
N LEU A 67 4.48 15.77 9.53
CA LEU A 67 3.83 14.49 9.80
C LEU A 67 3.52 14.48 11.29
N SER A 68 2.26 14.69 11.66
CA SER A 68 1.79 14.44 13.01
C SER A 68 1.96 12.95 13.32
N GLU A 69 3.03 12.62 14.05
CA GLU A 69 3.28 11.32 14.67
C GLU A 69 2.24 11.08 15.77
N GLU A 70 1.06 10.59 15.40
CA GLU A 70 0.10 10.02 16.34
C GLU A 70 0.31 8.50 16.41
N GLU A 71 1.19 8.12 17.33
CA GLU A 71 1.10 6.95 18.22
C GLU A 71 0.81 5.57 17.57
N TYR A 72 1.88 4.87 17.18
CA TYR A 72 1.88 3.40 17.15
C TYR A 72 1.78 2.89 18.59
N GLY A 73 0.56 2.65 19.05
CA GLY A 73 0.29 2.07 20.37
C GLY A 73 -0.93 1.16 20.32
N SER A 74 -0.72 -0.11 19.97
CA SER A 74 -1.33 -1.27 20.65
C SER A 74 -0.98 -2.53 19.85
N ASP A 75 0.19 -3.11 20.15
CA ASP A 75 0.45 -4.51 19.85
C ASP A 75 -0.46 -5.41 20.70
N ASN A 76 -0.66 -6.59 20.15
CA ASN A 76 -1.73 -7.54 20.38
C ASN A 76 -1.54 -8.43 21.63
N GLU A 77 -2.67 -8.98 22.08
CA GLU A 77 -2.84 -10.31 22.69
C GLU A 77 -2.29 -10.57 24.11
N ASP A 78 -3.21 -10.54 25.08
CA ASP A 78 -3.08 -11.20 26.39
C ASP A 78 -2.76 -12.70 26.19
N ASP A 79 -1.55 -13.08 26.58
CA ASP A 79 -1.08 -14.47 26.72
C ASP A 79 -1.47 -14.95 28.13
N ASP A 80 -2.70 -15.47 28.28
CA ASP A 80 -3.20 -16.07 29.52
C ASP A 80 -2.58 -17.48 29.74
N ASP A 81 -1.44 -17.47 30.43
CA ASP A 81 -0.95 -18.38 31.47
C ASP A 81 -1.35 -19.88 31.43
N ASP A 82 -0.36 -20.70 31.07
CA ASP A 82 -0.25 -22.11 31.43
C ASP A 82 -0.13 -22.29 32.96
N ASP A 83 -1.20 -22.70 33.66
CA ASP A 83 -1.06 -23.41 34.93
C ASP A 83 -2.20 -24.43 35.14
N VAL A 84 -2.03 -25.63 34.56
CA VAL A 84 -2.90 -26.79 34.83
C VAL A 84 -2.51 -27.41 36.18
N ALA A 85 -2.97 -26.79 37.28
CA ALA A 85 -2.88 -27.38 38.61
C ALA A 85 -3.97 -28.45 38.81
N ILE A 86 -3.61 -29.72 38.58
CA ILE A 86 -4.37 -30.90 39.04
C ILE A 86 -4.30 -30.98 40.57
N ALA A 87 -5.42 -30.73 41.26
CA ALA A 87 -5.72 -31.24 42.60
C ALA A 87 -7.23 -31.09 42.87
N GLY A 88 -8.03 -32.16 42.84
CA GLY A 88 -8.44 -32.90 44.05
C GLY A 88 -9.36 -32.05 44.93
N LYS A 89 -10.61 -32.42 45.25
CA LYS A 89 -11.11 -33.72 45.71
C LYS A 89 -12.66 -33.75 45.61
N PRO A 90 -13.28 -34.94 45.52
CA PRO A 90 -14.73 -35.10 45.48
C PRO A 90 -15.38 -35.10 46.87
N ASP A 91 -16.72 -35.17 46.86
CA ASP A 91 -17.67 -35.69 47.86
C ASP A 91 -18.56 -34.64 48.57
N PRO A 92 -19.79 -34.97 49.01
CA PRO A 92 -20.70 -36.09 48.69
C PRO A 92 -22.04 -35.69 48.01
#